data_AF-A0A9D4VM26-F1
#
_entry.id   AF-A0A9D4VM26-F1
#
_cell.length_a   1.000
_cell.length_b   1.000
_cell.length_c   1.000
_cell.angle_alpha   90.00
_cell.angle_beta   90.00
_cell.angle_gamma   90.00
#
_symmetry.space_group_name_H-M   'P 1'
#
loop_
_entity.id
_entity.type
_entity.pdbx_description
1 polymer ?
#
loop_
_entity_poly.entity_id
_entity_poly.type
_entity_poly.pdbx_seq_one_letter_code
_entity_poly.pdbx_strand_id
1 'polypeptide(L)'
;MYTADDRNIHSVDEITDGERLTLALWFSRDGSSDEDTKLVSLLSQHLLYKNIASSLLPLPASSNMYWFSQDQASNDQFGFNICWARLHILGYDIYFSQDTSCDSDVSELMLKPVHLVRGAELLDQEFANILHVLQVVQFFCWKESALQTNMSNIDCKVVKLSDEQIAKINGLNSVLLNDVDLASRIFCRRPSNLEENGSIYSNWTGIVAAIAAWEDYVLKLNKQIHFQLPYWRMQESLYNVQLDA
;
A
#
# COMPACT_ATOMS: atom_id res chain seq x y z
N MET A 1 7.98 3.44 5.36
CA MET A 1 8.99 2.60 6.04
C MET A 1 9.08 1.30 5.25
N TYR A 2 10.28 0.83 4.97
CA TYR A 2 10.57 -0.49 4.44
C TYR A 2 11.90 -0.95 5.04
N THR A 3 12.12 -2.25 5.04
CA THR A 3 13.34 -2.87 5.59
C THR A 3 14.04 -3.64 4.48
N ALA A 4 15.36 -3.73 4.50
CA ALA A 4 16.10 -4.72 3.69
C ALA A 4 16.64 -5.84 4.59
N ASP A 5 17.01 -5.49 5.82
CA ASP A 5 17.39 -6.38 6.91
C ASP A 5 17.22 -5.64 8.26
N ASP A 6 17.74 -6.22 9.34
CA ASP A 6 17.72 -5.71 10.71
C ASP A 6 18.56 -4.43 10.91
N ARG A 7 19.42 -4.09 9.95
CA ARG A 7 20.35 -2.94 10.01
C ARG A 7 20.00 -1.86 9.01
N ASN A 8 19.23 -2.21 7.97
CA ASN A 8 18.86 -1.36 6.85
C ASN A 8 17.36 -1.09 6.89
N ILE A 9 16.94 -0.37 7.93
CA ILE A 9 15.58 0.15 8.08
C ILE A 9 15.55 1.55 7.47
N HIS A 10 14.71 1.73 6.44
CA HIS A 10 14.55 3.00 5.76
C HIS A 10 13.15 3.56 5.97
N SER A 11 13.08 4.82 6.36
CA SER A 11 11.85 5.58 6.44
C SER A 11 12.02 6.93 5.77
N VAL A 12 10.90 7.43 5.25
CA VAL A 12 10.74 8.82 4.86
C VAL A 12 9.74 9.38 5.85
N ASP A 13 10.11 10.49 6.47
CA ASP A 13 9.24 11.19 7.43
C ASP A 13 7.95 11.68 6.76
N GLU A 14 6.97 12.02 7.58
CA GLU A 14 5.69 12.56 7.13
C GLU A 14 5.88 13.83 6.27
N ILE A 15 5.25 13.85 5.10
CA ILE A 15 5.19 15.05 4.26
C ILE A 15 4.06 15.92 4.78
N THR A 16 4.40 16.99 5.52
CA THR A 16 3.42 17.86 6.18
C THR A 16 2.78 18.90 5.27
N ASP A 17 3.37 19.16 4.09
CA ASP A 17 2.83 20.05 3.07
C ASP A 17 3.33 19.65 1.67
N GLY A 18 2.51 19.89 0.64
CA GLY A 18 2.82 19.55 -0.76
C GLY A 18 2.75 18.05 -1.09
N GLU A 19 3.56 17.62 -2.06
CA GLU A 19 3.69 16.22 -2.46
C GLU A 19 5.15 15.87 -2.76
N ARG A 20 5.58 14.65 -2.38
CA ARG A 20 6.89 14.11 -2.73
C ARG A 20 6.71 12.98 -3.73
N LEU A 21 6.97 13.26 -5.01
CA LEU A 21 7.08 12.23 -6.03
C LEU A 21 8.47 11.60 -5.95
N THR A 22 8.56 10.28 -5.91
CA THR A 22 9.84 9.57 -5.83
C THR A 22 9.81 8.36 -6.74
N LEU A 23 10.84 8.25 -7.60
CA LEU A 23 11.18 7.01 -8.26
C LEU A 23 12.30 6.35 -7.45
N ALA A 24 12.01 5.21 -6.84
CA ALA A 24 13.01 4.41 -6.12
C ALA A 24 13.45 3.25 -7.01
N LEU A 25 14.75 3.07 -7.15
CA LEU A 25 15.38 1.99 -7.91
C LEU A 25 16.28 1.20 -6.98
N TRP A 26 16.26 -0.12 -7.12
CA TRP A 26 17.16 -1.04 -6.42
C TRP A 26 18.08 -1.68 -7.42
N PHE A 27 19.39 -1.67 -7.12
CA PHE A 27 20.42 -2.21 -7.98
C PHE A 27 20.99 -3.49 -7.35
N SER A 28 21.17 -4.52 -8.17
CA SER A 28 21.88 -5.74 -7.80
C SER A 28 23.10 -5.92 -8.70
N ARG A 29 24.14 -6.58 -8.18
CA ARG A 29 25.27 -7.05 -9.01
C ARG A 29 24.90 -8.31 -9.79
N ASP A 30 23.79 -8.95 -9.44
CA ASP A 30 23.21 -10.07 -10.16
C ASP A 30 22.23 -9.55 -11.21
N GLY A 31 22.64 -9.62 -12.48
CA GLY A 31 21.83 -9.16 -13.62
C GLY A 31 20.51 -9.91 -13.82
N SER A 32 20.32 -11.08 -13.18
CA SER A 32 19.01 -11.76 -13.18
C SER A 32 17.95 -11.02 -12.36
N SER A 33 18.41 -10.20 -11.41
CA SER A 33 17.61 -9.39 -10.50
C SER A 33 17.66 -7.90 -10.87
N ASP A 34 18.03 -7.59 -12.11
CA ASP A 34 18.07 -6.23 -12.59
C ASP A 34 16.65 -5.69 -12.86
N GLU A 35 16.12 -4.99 -11.87
CA GLU A 35 14.80 -4.36 -11.93
C GLU A 35 14.80 -3.06 -12.75
N ASP A 36 15.96 -2.46 -13.04
CA ASP A 36 16.03 -1.21 -13.80
C ASP A 36 15.74 -1.45 -15.29
N THR A 37 16.31 -2.51 -15.88
CA THR A 37 16.09 -2.91 -17.27
C THR A 37 14.63 -3.29 -17.47
N LYS A 38 14.03 -4.00 -16.50
CA LYS A 38 12.61 -4.36 -16.51
C LYS A 38 11.73 -3.11 -16.46
N LEU A 39 12.03 -2.17 -15.56
CA LEU A 39 11.27 -0.93 -15.41
C LEU A 39 11.37 -0.02 -16.64
N VAL A 40 12.57 0.20 -17.17
CA VAL A 40 12.79 1.04 -18.36
C VAL A 40 12.10 0.42 -19.58
N SER A 41 12.17 -0.90 -19.73
CA SER A 41 11.41 -1.64 -20.75
C SER A 41 9.91 -1.46 -20.58
N LEU A 42 9.40 -1.60 -19.35
CA LEU A 42 7.98 -1.45 -19.04
C LEU A 42 7.48 -0.03 -19.33
N LEU A 43 8.18 1.01 -18.87
CA LEU A 43 7.87 2.41 -19.15
C LEU A 43 7.94 2.73 -20.66
N SER A 44 8.82 2.05 -21.40
CA SER A 44 8.93 2.22 -22.85
C SER A 44 7.79 1.52 -23.62
N GLN A 45 7.34 0.35 -23.15
CA GLN A 45 6.22 -0.39 -23.76
C GLN A 45 4.87 0.31 -23.55
N HIS A 46 4.69 0.99 -22.41
CA HIS A 46 3.44 1.69 -22.07
C HIS A 46 3.17 2.95 -22.91
N LEU A 47 4.13 3.42 -23.70
CA LEU A 47 3.89 4.44 -24.73
C LEU A 47 2.95 3.96 -25.85
N LEU A 48 2.70 2.65 -25.97
CA LEU A 48 2.01 2.04 -27.13
C LEU A 48 0.61 1.47 -26.83
N TYR A 49 0.20 1.28 -25.56
CA TYR A 49 -1.06 0.58 -25.22
C TYR A 49 -1.99 1.36 -24.27
N LYS A 50 -3.30 1.37 -24.61
CA LYS A 50 -4.37 2.14 -23.94
C LYS A 50 -5.01 1.47 -22.70
N ASN A 51 -4.79 0.18 -22.46
CA ASN A 51 -5.35 -0.51 -21.29
C ASN A 51 -4.38 -0.42 -20.11
N ILE A 52 -4.44 0.71 -19.41
CA ILE A 52 -3.46 1.15 -18.41
C ILE A 52 -3.91 0.81 -16.97
N ALA A 53 -5.21 0.68 -16.71
CA ALA A 53 -5.74 0.61 -15.34
C ALA A 53 -5.24 -0.59 -14.52
N SER A 54 -5.04 -1.76 -15.15
CA SER A 54 -4.57 -2.96 -14.43
C SER A 54 -3.04 -3.02 -14.26
N SER A 55 -2.25 -2.29 -15.07
CA SER A 55 -0.78 -2.31 -14.98
C SER A 55 -0.20 -1.28 -14.00
N LEU A 56 -1.03 -0.37 -13.48
CA LEU A 56 -0.64 0.66 -12.52
C LEU A 56 -0.74 0.22 -11.06
N LEU A 57 -1.29 -0.96 -10.81
CA LEU A 57 -1.50 -1.44 -9.45
C LEU A 57 -0.14 -1.80 -8.83
N PRO A 58 0.09 -1.41 -7.57
CA PRO A 58 1.37 -1.69 -6.90
C PRO A 58 1.58 -3.20 -6.81
N LEU A 59 2.73 -3.66 -7.28
CA LEU A 59 3.20 -5.01 -6.98
C LEU A 59 4.04 -4.94 -5.68
N PRO A 60 3.75 -5.78 -4.69
CA PRO A 60 4.60 -5.89 -3.52
C PRO A 60 6.01 -6.33 -3.91
N ALA A 61 7.00 -5.65 -3.33
CA ALA A 61 8.34 -6.21 -3.18
C ALA A 61 8.30 -7.46 -2.27
N SER A 62 9.46 -8.09 -2.05
CA SER A 62 9.58 -9.24 -1.15
C SER A 62 8.93 -8.96 0.22
N SER A 63 8.19 -9.93 0.75
CA SER A 63 7.52 -9.85 2.06
C SER A 63 8.46 -9.46 3.18
N ASN A 64 9.72 -9.87 3.11
CA ASN A 64 10.79 -9.49 4.05
C ASN A 64 10.94 -7.96 4.17
N MET A 65 10.69 -7.21 3.08
CA MET A 65 10.80 -5.75 3.10
C MET A 65 9.67 -5.03 3.84
N TYR A 66 8.58 -5.76 4.06
CA TYR A 66 7.42 -5.28 4.78
C TYR A 66 7.35 -5.83 6.20
N TRP A 67 8.26 -6.72 6.60
CA TRP A 67 8.33 -7.19 7.98
C TRP A 67 9.24 -6.28 8.81
N PHE A 68 8.70 -5.76 9.91
CA PHE A 68 9.46 -4.95 10.85
C PHE A 68 9.54 -5.62 12.23
N SER A 69 10.75 -5.62 12.79
CA SER A 69 11.04 -6.07 14.16
C SER A 69 12.21 -5.23 14.69
N GLN A 70 12.16 -4.84 15.97
CA GLN A 70 13.15 -3.92 16.55
C GLN A 70 14.46 -4.61 17.00
N ASP A 71 14.42 -5.91 17.32
CA ASP A 71 15.57 -6.68 17.81
C ASP A 71 15.58 -8.08 17.18
N GLN A 72 16.21 -8.27 16.02
CA GLN A 72 16.38 -9.59 15.38
C GLN A 72 17.48 -10.44 16.05
N ALA A 73 17.55 -10.41 17.39
CA ALA A 73 18.37 -11.33 18.17
C ALA A 73 17.49 -12.49 18.68
N SER A 74 17.41 -13.55 17.87
CA SER A 74 17.07 -14.94 18.26
C SER A 74 15.63 -15.35 18.58
N ASN A 75 14.64 -14.45 18.54
CA ASN A 75 13.23 -14.88 18.64
C ASN A 75 12.39 -14.23 17.52
N ASP A 76 12.00 -15.04 16.53
CA ASP A 76 11.06 -14.71 15.44
C ASP A 76 9.63 -14.36 15.93
N GLN A 77 9.47 -14.02 17.21
CA GLN A 77 8.19 -13.87 17.90
C GLN A 77 7.69 -12.43 18.00
N PHE A 78 8.48 -11.40 17.71
CA PHE A 78 8.05 -10.01 17.89
C PHE A 78 8.29 -9.18 16.64
N GLY A 79 7.19 -8.67 16.06
CA GLY A 79 7.21 -7.88 14.84
C GLY A 79 5.82 -7.73 14.24
N PHE A 80 5.77 -7.04 13.11
CA PHE A 80 4.54 -6.87 12.35
C PHE A 80 4.82 -6.63 10.87
N ASN A 81 3.83 -6.92 10.04
CA ASN A 81 3.80 -6.46 8.67
C ASN A 81 3.43 -4.96 8.63
N ILE A 82 4.29 -4.14 8.03
CA ILE A 82 4.17 -2.67 7.95
C ILE A 82 2.85 -2.25 7.28
N CYS A 83 2.43 -2.93 6.21
CA CYS A 83 1.21 -2.58 5.50
C CYS A 83 -0.02 -2.87 6.36
N TRP A 84 -0.02 -4.03 6.99
CA TRP A 84 -1.08 -4.48 7.90
C TRP A 84 -1.21 -3.56 9.11
N ALA A 85 -0.09 -3.29 9.79
CA ALA A 85 -0.04 -2.43 10.97
C ALA A 85 -0.56 -1.02 10.70
N ARG A 86 -0.22 -0.45 9.53
CA ARG A 86 -0.70 0.88 9.12
C ARG A 86 -2.21 0.93 8.92
N LEU A 87 -2.79 -0.09 8.28
CA LEU A 87 -4.24 -0.18 8.12
C LEU A 87 -4.94 -0.35 9.48
N HIS A 88 -4.42 -1.24 10.32
CA HIS A 88 -4.98 -1.52 11.63
C HIS A 88 -5.01 -0.28 12.54
N ILE A 89 -3.94 0.52 12.52
CA ILE A 89 -3.85 1.77 13.27
C ILE A 89 -4.84 2.83 12.78
N LEU A 90 -5.19 2.80 11.49
CA LEU A 90 -6.25 3.63 10.93
C LEU A 90 -7.66 3.09 11.22
N GLY A 91 -7.76 1.98 11.97
CA GLY A 91 -9.01 1.34 12.35
C GLY A 91 -9.59 0.41 11.29
N TYR A 92 -8.75 -0.11 10.39
CA TYR A 92 -9.15 -1.04 9.34
C TYR A 92 -8.44 -2.39 9.45
N ASP A 93 -9.18 -3.46 9.21
CA ASP A 93 -8.63 -4.80 9.02
C ASP A 93 -8.76 -5.25 7.56
N ILE A 94 -8.16 -6.39 7.23
CA ILE A 94 -8.15 -6.94 5.88
C ILE A 94 -8.74 -8.34 5.87
N TYR A 95 -9.61 -8.58 4.90
CA TYR A 95 -10.17 -9.89 4.60
C TYR A 95 -9.72 -10.36 3.21
N PHE A 96 -9.21 -11.59 3.11
CA PHE A 96 -8.84 -12.18 1.82
C PHE A 96 -10.05 -12.87 1.19
N SER A 97 -10.33 -12.56 -0.09
CA SER A 97 -11.48 -13.13 -0.82
C SER A 97 -11.40 -14.64 -1.01
N GLN A 98 -10.18 -15.19 -1.01
CA GLN A 98 -9.90 -16.61 -1.21
C GLN A 98 -9.67 -17.31 0.13
N ASP A 99 -10.06 -18.58 0.24
CA ASP A 99 -9.77 -19.41 1.40
C ASP A 99 -8.26 -19.49 1.61
N THR A 100 -7.80 -18.70 2.56
CA THR A 100 -6.41 -18.56 2.96
C THR A 100 -6.31 -19.18 4.34
N SER A 101 -5.52 -20.25 4.46
CA SER A 101 -5.16 -20.76 5.77
C SER A 101 -4.28 -19.72 6.48
N CYS A 102 -4.36 -19.65 7.80
CA CYS A 102 -3.43 -18.84 8.61
C CYS A 102 -1.97 -19.28 8.43
N ASP A 103 -1.75 -20.47 7.87
CA ASP A 103 -0.43 -21.05 7.57
C ASP A 103 0.09 -20.70 6.16
N SER A 104 -0.64 -19.88 5.40
CA SER A 104 -0.20 -19.45 4.05
C SER A 104 1.05 -18.58 4.14
N ASP A 105 1.98 -18.74 3.19
CA ASP A 105 3.15 -17.85 3.08
C ASP A 105 2.69 -16.39 2.96
N VAL A 106 3.21 -15.53 3.85
CA VAL A 106 2.93 -14.09 3.87
C VAL A 106 3.20 -13.46 2.50
N SER A 107 4.22 -13.94 1.79
CA SER A 107 4.58 -13.48 0.44
C SER A 107 3.44 -13.69 -0.56
N GLU A 108 2.77 -14.83 -0.49
CA GLU A 108 1.61 -15.14 -1.34
C GLU A 108 0.38 -14.34 -0.90
N LEU A 109 0.18 -14.17 0.41
CA LEU A 109 -0.93 -13.38 0.95
C LEU A 109 -0.88 -11.93 0.46
N MET A 110 0.31 -11.31 0.43
CA MET A 110 0.49 -9.93 -0.02
C MET A 110 0.06 -9.69 -1.47
N LEU A 111 -0.06 -10.73 -2.30
CA LEU A 111 -0.49 -10.65 -3.71
C LEU A 111 -1.97 -10.97 -3.93
N LYS A 112 -2.65 -11.53 -2.93
CA LYS A 112 -4.05 -11.95 -3.05
C LYS A 112 -4.99 -10.75 -3.02
N PRO A 113 -6.13 -10.83 -3.73
CA PRO A 113 -7.19 -9.84 -3.63
C PRO A 113 -7.74 -9.76 -2.20
N VAL A 114 -8.06 -8.53 -1.78
CA VAL A 114 -8.49 -8.22 -0.42
C VAL A 114 -9.72 -7.33 -0.40
N HIS A 115 -10.47 -7.41 0.70
CA HIS A 115 -11.54 -6.50 1.06
C HIS A 115 -11.15 -5.74 2.33
N LEU A 116 -11.59 -4.48 2.39
CA LEU A 116 -11.38 -3.63 3.55
C LEU A 116 -12.46 -3.89 4.59
N VAL A 117 -12.05 -4.08 5.84
CA VAL A 117 -12.92 -4.38 6.97
C VAL A 117 -12.80 -3.28 8.02
N ARG A 118 -13.92 -2.99 8.70
CA ARG A 118 -13.94 -2.12 9.88
C ARG A 118 -14.98 -2.63 10.87
N GLY A 119 -14.53 -3.04 12.05
CA GLY A 119 -15.41 -3.66 13.05
C GLY A 119 -16.09 -4.91 12.48
N ALA A 120 -17.44 -4.93 12.48
CA ALA A 120 -18.22 -6.04 11.93
C ALA A 120 -18.66 -5.82 10.47
N GLU A 121 -18.14 -4.79 9.81
CA GLU A 121 -18.52 -4.37 8.46
C GLU A 121 -17.39 -4.62 7.47
N LEU A 122 -17.75 -5.12 6.29
CA LEU A 122 -16.88 -5.34 5.15
C LEU A 122 -17.37 -4.49 3.98
N LEU A 123 -16.48 -3.73 3.37
CA LEU A 123 -16.78 -3.00 2.14
C LEU A 123 -16.81 -3.98 0.98
N ASP A 124 -17.91 -4.05 0.23
CA ASP A 124 -18.09 -4.93 -0.94
C ASP A 124 -17.38 -4.34 -2.17
N GLN A 125 -16.07 -4.15 -2.02
CA GLN A 125 -15.15 -3.68 -3.03
C GLN A 125 -13.86 -4.46 -2.88
N GLU A 126 -13.54 -5.24 -3.91
CA GLU A 126 -12.29 -5.97 -3.97
C GLU A 126 -11.16 -5.03 -4.41
N PHE A 127 -10.05 -5.11 -3.70
CA PHE A 127 -8.78 -4.47 -4.04
C PHE A 127 -7.81 -5.53 -4.54
N ALA A 128 -7.00 -5.17 -5.52
CA ALA A 128 -6.02 -6.09 -6.11
C ALA A 128 -5.08 -6.75 -5.10
N ASN A 129 -4.64 -6.01 -4.08
CA ASN A 129 -3.81 -6.50 -2.98
C ASN A 129 -3.75 -5.51 -1.82
N ILE A 130 -3.04 -5.86 -0.75
CA ILE A 130 -2.89 -5.02 0.45
C ILE A 130 -2.21 -3.66 0.21
N LEU A 131 -1.32 -3.56 -0.79
CA LEU A 131 -0.70 -2.27 -1.11
C LEU A 131 -1.68 -1.34 -1.81
N HIS A 132 -2.49 -1.87 -2.72
CA HIS A 132 -3.52 -1.09 -3.39
C HIS A 132 -4.49 -0.47 -2.38
N VAL A 133 -5.02 -1.27 -1.45
CA VAL A 133 -5.93 -0.76 -0.42
C VAL A 133 -5.23 0.22 0.54
N LEU A 134 -3.98 -0.04 0.93
CA LEU A 134 -3.21 0.90 1.76
C LEU A 134 -3.02 2.25 1.06
N GLN A 135 -2.71 2.26 -0.24
CA GLN A 135 -2.55 3.48 -1.01
C GLN A 135 -3.86 4.28 -1.10
N VAL A 136 -4.99 3.62 -1.34
CA VAL A 136 -6.31 4.26 -1.36
C VAL A 136 -6.66 4.85 0.00
N VAL A 137 -6.49 4.08 1.08
CA VAL A 137 -6.80 4.55 2.44
C VAL A 137 -5.91 5.74 2.82
N GLN A 138 -4.62 5.70 2.50
CA GLN A 138 -3.71 6.82 2.74
C GLN A 138 -4.06 8.05 1.89
N PHE A 139 -4.46 7.84 0.63
CA PHE A 139 -4.93 8.92 -0.24
C PHE A 139 -6.21 9.54 0.30
N PHE A 140 -7.14 8.73 0.81
CA PHE A 140 -8.34 9.21 1.49
C PHE A 140 -7.97 10.10 2.68
N CYS A 141 -7.11 9.63 3.60
CA CYS A 141 -6.66 10.44 4.73
C CYS A 141 -5.97 11.74 4.31
N TRP A 142 -5.25 11.75 3.19
CA TRP A 142 -4.60 12.96 2.66
C TRP A 142 -5.59 13.95 2.02
N LYS A 143 -6.54 13.45 1.23
CA LYS A 143 -7.45 14.27 0.43
C LYS A 143 -8.84 14.46 1.04
N GLU A 144 -9.05 13.98 2.26
CA GLU A 144 -10.36 13.90 2.89
C GLU A 144 -11.16 15.21 2.81
N SER A 145 -10.54 16.34 3.18
CA SER A 145 -11.20 17.65 3.17
C SER A 145 -11.65 18.09 1.77
N ALA A 146 -10.94 17.66 0.72
CA ALA A 146 -11.31 17.90 -0.68
C ALA A 146 -12.33 16.88 -1.22
N LEU A 147 -12.42 15.70 -0.61
CA LEU A 147 -13.35 14.63 -1.01
C LEU A 147 -14.73 14.81 -0.37
N GLN A 148 -14.82 15.40 0.84
CA GLN A 148 -16.09 15.61 1.57
C GLN A 148 -17.14 16.42 0.77
N THR A 149 -16.71 17.32 -0.12
CA THR A 149 -17.63 18.12 -0.96
C THR A 149 -18.35 17.32 -2.06
N ASN A 150 -17.88 16.11 -2.39
CA ASN A 150 -18.39 15.31 -3.52
C ASN A 150 -19.15 14.03 -3.10
N MET A 151 -19.43 13.84 -1.80
CA MET A 151 -19.93 12.56 -1.27
C MET A 151 -21.45 12.36 -1.37
N SER A 152 -22.22 13.39 -1.74
CA SER A 152 -23.66 13.26 -1.94
C SER A 152 -23.93 12.43 -3.21
N ASN A 153 -24.41 11.20 -3.08
CA ASN A 153 -24.89 10.26 -4.11
C ASN A 153 -23.95 9.10 -4.51
N ILE A 154 -22.91 8.79 -3.72
CA ILE A 154 -22.11 7.59 -3.97
C ILE A 154 -22.77 6.39 -3.30
N ASP A 155 -23.19 5.41 -4.11
CA ASP A 155 -23.68 4.13 -3.62
C ASP A 155 -22.51 3.34 -3.00
N CYS A 156 -22.74 2.80 -1.82
CA CYS A 156 -21.72 2.09 -1.06
C CYS A 156 -22.33 0.81 -0.50
N LYS A 157 -21.87 -0.32 -1.00
CA LYS A 157 -22.34 -1.62 -0.55
C LYS A 157 -21.45 -2.14 0.57
N VAL A 158 -22.05 -2.32 1.74
CA VAL A 158 -21.37 -2.81 2.95
C VAL A 158 -22.09 -4.08 3.41
N VAL A 159 -21.30 -5.12 3.70
CA VAL A 159 -21.77 -6.43 4.12
C VAL A 159 -21.37 -6.67 5.57
N LYS A 160 -22.23 -7.34 6.34
CA LYS A 160 -21.87 -7.77 7.70
C LYS A 160 -21.03 -9.03 7.65
N LEU A 161 -19.96 -9.06 8.43
CA LEU A 161 -19.11 -10.24 8.56
C LEU A 161 -19.84 -11.36 9.30
N SER A 162 -19.58 -12.61 8.91
CA SER A 162 -19.93 -13.78 9.70
C SER A 162 -18.89 -14.02 10.81
N ASP A 163 -19.28 -14.78 11.84
CA ASP A 163 -18.38 -15.14 12.95
C ASP A 163 -17.13 -15.89 12.46
N GLU A 164 -17.27 -16.72 11.42
CA GLU A 164 -16.15 -17.42 10.79
C GLU A 164 -15.17 -16.46 10.12
N GLN A 165 -15.67 -15.41 9.45
CA GLN A 165 -14.82 -14.40 8.82
C GLN A 165 -14.10 -13.56 9.88
N ILE A 166 -14.79 -13.18 10.95
CA ILE A 166 -14.19 -12.47 12.09
C ILE A 166 -13.07 -13.32 12.72
N ALA A 167 -13.31 -14.62 12.93
CA ALA A 167 -12.30 -15.52 13.46
C ALA A 167 -11.07 -15.63 12.55
N LYS A 168 -11.27 -15.70 11.22
CA LYS A 168 -10.16 -15.70 10.23
C LYS A 168 -9.34 -14.42 10.30
N ILE A 169 -9.99 -13.26 10.35
CA ILE A 169 -9.31 -11.96 10.47
C ILE A 169 -8.51 -11.88 11.76
N ASN A 170 -9.08 -12.31 12.89
CA ASN A 170 -8.39 -12.34 14.18
C ASN A 170 -7.18 -13.28 14.17
N GLY A 171 -7.30 -14.44 13.50
CA GLY A 171 -6.18 -15.36 13.30
C GLY A 171 -5.03 -14.70 12.53
N LEU A 172 -5.33 -14.04 11.42
CA LEU A 172 -4.33 -13.30 10.63
C LEU A 172 -3.71 -12.13 11.41
N ASN A 173 -4.53 -11.38 12.15
CA ASN A 173 -4.06 -10.30 13.01
C ASN A 173 -3.04 -10.80 14.05
N SER A 174 -3.26 -11.99 14.63
CA SER A 174 -2.33 -12.57 15.60
C SER A 174 -0.94 -12.90 15.02
N VAL A 175 -0.87 -13.19 13.71
CA VAL A 175 0.37 -13.52 13.01
C VAL A 175 1.03 -12.27 12.45
N LEU A 176 0.27 -11.40 11.79
CA LEU A 176 0.79 -10.26 11.04
C LEU A 176 0.94 -8.98 11.88
N LEU A 177 0.34 -8.95 13.07
CA LEU A 177 0.36 -7.82 14.00
C LEU A 177 0.69 -8.31 15.42
N ASN A 178 1.78 -9.06 15.54
CA ASN A 178 2.19 -9.69 16.79
C ASN A 178 2.65 -8.66 17.86
N ASP A 179 3.08 -7.47 17.43
CA ASP A 179 3.43 -6.36 18.34
C ASP A 179 2.64 -5.07 18.04
N VAL A 180 1.39 -5.03 18.50
CA VAL A 180 0.47 -3.89 18.35
C VAL A 180 0.98 -2.63 19.06
N ASP A 181 1.61 -2.80 20.23
CA ASP A 181 2.14 -1.68 21.01
C ASP A 181 3.30 -1.00 20.29
N LEU A 182 4.21 -1.78 19.70
CA LEU A 182 5.30 -1.26 18.90
C LEU A 182 4.77 -0.59 17.63
N ALA A 183 3.84 -1.24 16.92
CA ALA A 183 3.20 -0.66 15.74
C ALA A 183 2.57 0.70 16.07
N SER A 184 1.86 0.78 17.20
CA SER A 184 1.25 2.01 17.68
C SER A 184 2.29 3.08 17.98
N ARG A 185 3.41 2.77 18.67
CA ARG A 185 4.46 3.77 18.93
C ARG A 185 5.12 4.30 17.65
N ILE A 186 5.21 3.46 16.61
CA ILE A 186 5.87 3.82 15.35
C ILE A 186 4.95 4.63 14.43
N PHE A 187 3.68 4.22 14.30
CA PHE A 187 2.77 4.85 13.34
C PHE A 187 1.71 5.76 13.98
N CYS A 188 1.38 5.61 15.27
CA CYS A 188 0.51 6.57 15.95
C CYS A 188 1.30 7.81 16.35
N ARG A 189 1.10 8.89 15.60
CA ARG A 189 1.24 10.24 16.15
C ARG A 189 -0.11 10.63 16.72
N ARG A 190 -0.26 10.73 18.05
CA ARG A 190 -1.51 11.25 18.67
C ARG A 190 -1.67 12.70 18.22
N PRO A 191 -2.61 13.05 17.31
CA PRO A 191 -2.88 14.43 17.02
C PRO A 191 -3.71 14.93 18.21
N SER A 192 -3.17 15.86 18.98
CA SER A 192 -3.83 16.45 20.16
C SER A 192 -5.20 17.09 19.86
N ASN A 193 -5.59 17.17 18.59
CA ASN A 193 -6.78 17.85 18.10
C ASN A 193 -7.80 16.89 17.46
N LEU A 194 -7.56 15.57 17.47
CA LEU A 194 -8.42 14.61 16.77
C LEU A 194 -9.49 13.94 17.64
N GLU A 195 -9.47 14.14 18.96
CA GLU A 195 -10.48 13.58 19.86
C GLU A 195 -11.87 14.21 19.68
N GLU A 196 -11.98 15.37 19.01
CA GLU A 196 -13.28 16.02 18.79
C GLU A 196 -14.03 15.54 17.53
N ASN A 197 -13.37 14.85 16.58
CA ASN A 197 -14.00 14.39 15.35
C ASN A 197 -13.83 12.88 15.13
N GLY A 198 -14.42 12.08 16.02
CA GLY A 198 -14.52 10.61 15.86
C GLY A 198 -15.29 10.13 14.60
N SER A 199 -15.73 11.03 13.71
CA SER A 199 -16.48 10.71 12.50
C SER A 199 -15.63 10.57 11.23
N ILE A 200 -14.36 10.96 11.26
CA ILE A 200 -13.51 11.13 10.07
C ILE A 200 -13.10 9.78 9.43
N TYR A 201 -12.67 8.82 10.24
CA TYR A 201 -12.26 7.48 9.76
C TYR A 201 -13.44 6.52 9.48
N SER A 202 -14.68 7.03 9.53
CA SER A 202 -15.89 6.19 9.55
C SER A 202 -16.70 6.15 8.27
N ASN A 203 -16.25 6.82 7.22
CA ASN A 203 -17.09 7.02 6.05
C ASN A 203 -16.74 6.06 4.90
N TRP A 204 -17.47 4.96 4.78
CA TRP A 204 -17.34 4.03 3.65
C TRP A 204 -17.59 4.71 2.29
N THR A 205 -18.55 5.62 2.21
CA THR A 205 -18.81 6.44 1.02
C THR A 205 -17.60 7.28 0.65
N GLY A 206 -16.86 7.77 1.66
CA GLY A 206 -15.61 8.50 1.46
C GLY A 206 -14.49 7.64 0.89
N ILE A 207 -14.36 6.39 1.36
CA ILE A 207 -13.41 5.43 0.79
C ILE A 207 -13.77 5.10 -0.65
N VAL A 208 -15.04 4.85 -0.96
CA VAL A 208 -15.48 4.59 -2.35
C VAL A 208 -15.19 5.79 -3.27
N ALA A 209 -15.44 7.01 -2.79
CA ALA A 209 -15.05 8.23 -3.51
C ALA A 209 -13.54 8.33 -3.74
N ALA A 210 -12.75 7.93 -2.74
CA ALA A 210 -11.30 7.96 -2.79
C ALA A 210 -10.73 6.97 -3.79
N ILE A 211 -11.37 5.83 -4.04
CA ILE A 211 -10.94 4.86 -5.06
C ILE A 211 -10.91 5.53 -6.43
N ALA A 212 -12.04 6.09 -6.87
CA ALA A 212 -12.11 6.74 -8.18
C ALA A 212 -11.17 7.95 -8.28
N ALA A 213 -11.10 8.77 -7.23
CA ALA A 213 -10.20 9.92 -7.19
C ALA A 213 -8.71 9.52 -7.19
N TRP A 214 -8.37 8.40 -6.53
CA TRP A 214 -7.02 7.84 -6.52
C TRP A 214 -6.64 7.32 -7.91
N GLU A 215 -7.53 6.58 -8.57
CA GLU A 215 -7.30 6.08 -9.94
C GLU A 215 -7.03 7.23 -10.93
N ASP A 216 -7.86 8.28 -10.89
CA ASP A 216 -7.68 9.48 -11.70
C ASP A 216 -6.35 10.19 -11.40
N TYR A 217 -6.00 10.28 -10.11
CA TYR A 217 -4.76 10.90 -9.67
C TYR A 217 -3.53 10.12 -10.13
N VAL A 218 -3.51 8.80 -9.97
CA VAL A 218 -2.42 7.93 -10.43
C VAL A 218 -2.31 7.97 -11.96
N LEU A 219 -3.42 7.95 -12.68
CA LEU A 219 -3.42 8.08 -14.14
C LEU A 219 -2.79 9.42 -14.58
N LYS A 220 -3.11 10.52 -13.88
CA LYS A 220 -2.52 11.83 -14.14
C LYS A 220 -1.01 11.84 -13.89
N LEU A 221 -0.55 11.31 -12.75
CA LEU A 221 0.87 11.21 -12.44
C LEU A 221 1.61 10.34 -13.46
N ASN A 222 1.01 9.21 -13.86
CA ASN A 222 1.58 8.34 -14.86
C ASN A 222 1.77 9.07 -16.20
N LYS A 223 0.76 9.83 -16.66
CA LYS A 223 0.89 10.67 -17.88
C LYS A 223 2.02 11.70 -17.74
N GLN A 224 2.18 12.31 -16.56
CA GLN A 224 3.25 13.27 -16.32
C GLN A 224 4.63 12.60 -16.40
N ILE A 225 4.82 11.43 -15.77
CA ILE A 225 6.08 10.67 -15.86
C ILE A 225 6.41 10.36 -17.32
N HIS A 226 5.44 9.88 -18.10
CA HIS A 226 5.64 9.59 -19.51
C HIS A 226 6.00 10.83 -20.34
N PHE A 227 5.38 11.97 -20.04
CA PHE A 227 5.71 13.23 -20.70
C PHE A 227 7.14 13.70 -20.38
N GLN A 228 7.64 13.43 -19.18
CA GLN A 228 8.99 13.81 -18.75
C GLN A 228 10.07 12.82 -19.19
N LEU A 229 9.71 11.57 -19.50
CA LEU A 229 10.66 10.51 -19.85
C LEU A 229 11.59 10.87 -21.03
N PRO A 230 11.12 11.47 -22.16
CA PRO A 230 12.00 11.91 -23.23
C PRO A 230 12.98 13.01 -22.79
N TYR A 231 12.54 13.90 -21.90
CA TYR A 231 13.39 14.95 -21.35
C TYR A 231 14.50 14.36 -20.47
N TRP A 232 14.19 13.39 -19.62
CA TRP A 232 15.19 12.67 -18.82
C TRP A 232 16.23 11.94 -19.69
N ARG A 233 15.80 11.34 -20.82
CA ARG A 233 16.73 10.76 -21.79
C ARG A 233 17.63 11.82 -22.46
N MET A 234 17.05 12.95 -22.86
CA MET A 234 17.78 14.04 -23.51
C MET A 234 18.82 14.68 -22.57
N GLN A 235 18.50 14.79 -21.28
CA GLN A 235 19.39 15.33 -20.25
C GLN A 235 20.40 14.30 -19.72
N GLU A 236 20.54 13.14 -20.38
CA GLU A 236 21.40 12.03 -19.93
C GLU A 236 21.14 11.61 -18.47
N SER A 237 19.92 11.84 -17.96
CA SER A 237 19.54 11.41 -16.61
C SER A 237 19.14 9.93 -16.58
N LEU A 238 18.98 9.31 -17.75
CA LEU A 238 18.75 7.88 -17.95
C LEU A 238 19.84 7.33 -18.88
N TYR A 239 20.63 6.39 -18.39
CA TYR A 239 21.68 5.73 -19.15
C TYR A 239 21.24 4.31 -19.53
N ASN A 240 21.39 3.94 -20.81
CA ASN A 240 21.29 2.54 -21.20
C ASN A 240 22.62 1.87 -20.89
N VAL A 241 22.65 1.01 -19.88
CA VAL A 241 23.83 0.19 -19.60
C VAL A 241 23.80 -0.99 -20.57
N GLN A 242 24.74 -1.03 -21.51
CA GLN A 242 25.02 -2.28 -22.23
C GLN A 242 25.74 -3.20 -21.26
N LEU A 243 25.07 -4.27 -20.84
CA LEU A 243 25.72 -5.36 -20.13
C LEU A 243 26.50 -6.17 -21.18
N ASP A 244 27.83 -6.08 -21.14
CA ASP A 244 28.69 -7.00 -21.90
C ASP A 244 28.40 -8.43 -21.43
N ALA A 245 28.12 -9.32 -22.38
CA ALA A 245 27.73 -10.72 -22.17
C ALA A 245 28.89 -11.60 -21.65
#